data_AF-A0A945W5S6-F1
#
_entry.id   AF-A0A945W5S6-F1
#
_cell.length_a   1.000
_cell.length_b   1.000
_cell.length_c   1.000
_cell.angle_alpha   90.00
_cell.angle_beta   90.00
_cell.angle_gamma   90.00
#
_symmetry.space_group_name_H-M   'P 1'
#
loop_
_entity.id
_entity.type
_entity.pdbx_description
1 polymer ?
#
loop_
_entity_poly.entity_id
_entity_poly.type
_entity_poly.pdbx_seq_one_letter_code
_entity_poly.pdbx_strand_id
1 'polypeptide(L)'
;MRAFLVASWLIVGFLAMNLFSLPIKEVAAQDDDLKIQLKKMEEMMQKQQGMINNLKSKIEMQEDISKSYVTAIDEEVIGKRVDEYLQKGEGKGMWAEIMKRPKLAYKKGFVFETQDKNFSMKINGRIQFRYSYEDRDTNNKAQDEDDSSFRLRRARVKFSGKAYKHFKYKIELALASTGTVDGSKAIELYDFWASWNKNPAASIQFGQWKVPWNRQRVVSSQNLQMIDRASSQDEFTMDRQIGVMLHGKLLNKKFEYYTGVFNGNARNQSTNGNNEMLYIARASWNPFGAYGKGIGEVESDINFSEKPIAHLSAAISYDSAGDREKFSSTTIDLDSPVGTGVTLKEVDKTSVVAEYGLKYRGFSTSAEAYWRRFDDIGSDNSGSVGSGTIIDRGFFVQGGYFIMPKK
;
A
#
# COMPACT_ATOMS: atom_id res chain seq x y z
N MET A 1 14.31 15.50 -24.55
CA MET A 1 14.02 14.09 -24.93
C MET A 1 14.48 13.85 -26.37
N ARG A 2 15.79 13.96 -26.61
CA ARG A 2 16.47 13.77 -27.90
C ARG A 2 17.78 13.04 -27.59
N ALA A 3 17.71 11.71 -27.53
CA ALA A 3 18.87 10.82 -27.33
C ALA A 3 18.55 9.35 -27.64
N PHE A 4 17.27 8.96 -27.69
CA PHE A 4 16.86 7.55 -27.88
C PHE A 4 16.53 7.13 -29.32
N LEU A 5 16.59 8.04 -30.31
CA LEU A 5 16.19 7.74 -31.70
C LEU A 5 17.35 7.40 -32.66
N VAL A 6 18.61 7.52 -32.23
CA VAL A 6 19.78 7.29 -33.09
C VAL A 6 20.31 5.84 -32.98
N ALA A 7 19.98 5.12 -31.90
CA ALA A 7 20.52 3.77 -31.65
C ALA A 7 19.80 2.65 -32.43
N SER A 8 18.57 2.85 -32.91
CA SER A 8 17.81 1.80 -33.63
C SER A 8 18.07 1.74 -35.14
N TRP A 9 18.77 2.71 -35.73
CA TRP A 9 19.09 2.73 -37.17
C TRP A 9 20.43 2.05 -37.51
N LEU A 10 21.29 1.78 -36.54
CA LEU A 10 22.61 1.15 -36.76
C LEU A 10 22.59 -0.39 -36.76
N ILE A 11 21.52 -1.03 -36.26
CA ILE A 11 21.43 -2.49 -36.17
C ILE A 11 20.80 -3.12 -37.43
N VAL A 12 19.98 -2.37 -38.18
CA VAL A 12 19.36 -2.85 -39.43
C VAL A 12 20.34 -2.77 -40.61
N GLY A 13 21.30 -1.83 -40.59
CA GLY A 13 22.33 -1.69 -41.63
C GLY A 13 23.40 -2.79 -41.61
N PHE A 14 23.65 -3.42 -40.46
CA PHE A 14 24.74 -4.41 -40.31
C PHE A 14 24.32 -5.85 -40.70
N LEU A 15 23.01 -6.14 -40.76
CA LEU A 15 22.50 -7.44 -41.22
C LEU A 15 22.36 -7.54 -42.74
N ALA A 16 22.29 -6.41 -43.46
CA ALA A 16 22.09 -6.39 -44.92
C ALA A 16 23.40 -6.50 -45.73
N MET A 17 24.57 -6.26 -45.13
CA MET A 17 25.86 -6.25 -45.84
C MET A 17 26.62 -7.59 -45.82
N ASN A 18 26.14 -8.62 -45.12
CA ASN A 18 26.80 -9.93 -45.03
C ASN A 18 26.21 -11.03 -45.92
N LEU A 19 25.33 -10.69 -46.87
CA LEU A 19 24.66 -11.65 -47.76
C LEU A 19 25.10 -11.58 -49.24
N PHE A 20 26.12 -10.77 -49.58
CA PHE A 20 26.65 -10.66 -50.93
C PHE A 20 28.16 -10.84 -50.96
N SER A 21 28.64 -12.09 -50.84
CA SER A 21 30.04 -12.42 -51.12
C SER A 21 30.29 -13.92 -51.22
N LEU A 22 29.79 -14.60 -52.26
CA LEU A 22 30.40 -15.85 -52.76
C LEU A 22 30.28 -15.99 -54.30
N PRO A 23 31.26 -16.64 -54.96
CA PRO A 23 31.65 -16.37 -56.35
C PRO A 23 30.84 -17.16 -57.41
N ILE A 24 30.77 -16.56 -58.60
CA ILE A 24 30.07 -17.03 -59.81
C ILE A 24 30.84 -18.18 -60.48
N LYS A 25 30.15 -19.30 -60.75
CA LYS A 25 30.61 -20.41 -61.61
C LYS A 25 29.81 -20.42 -62.92
N GLU A 26 30.46 -20.83 -64.00
CA GLU A 26 30.11 -20.65 -65.43
C GLU A 26 28.70 -21.06 -65.90
N VAL A 27 28.08 -20.12 -66.61
CA VAL A 27 27.48 -20.18 -67.98
C VAL A 27 27.05 -21.55 -68.51
N ALA A 28 25.73 -21.82 -68.48
CA ALA A 28 24.92 -22.34 -69.60
C ALA A 28 23.48 -22.71 -69.17
N ALA A 29 22.74 -21.76 -68.57
CA ALA A 29 21.26 -21.81 -68.41
C ALA A 29 20.71 -20.43 -68.01
N GLN A 30 21.33 -19.35 -68.51
CA GLN A 30 21.41 -18.08 -67.79
C GLN A 30 20.34 -17.04 -68.15
N ASP A 31 19.36 -17.34 -69.02
CA ASP A 31 18.26 -16.41 -69.32
C ASP A 31 16.94 -16.78 -68.63
N ASP A 32 16.59 -18.05 -68.56
CA ASP A 32 15.31 -18.48 -67.96
C ASP A 32 15.36 -18.50 -66.43
N ASP A 33 16.47 -18.92 -65.83
CA ASP A 33 16.63 -18.90 -64.37
C ASP A 33 16.76 -17.45 -63.84
N LEU A 34 17.38 -16.55 -64.61
CA LEU A 34 17.45 -15.12 -64.30
C LEU A 34 16.07 -14.45 -64.40
N LYS A 35 15.25 -14.80 -65.40
CA LYS A 35 13.85 -14.32 -65.49
C LYS A 35 12.99 -14.82 -64.33
N ILE A 36 13.17 -16.07 -63.91
CA ILE A 36 12.46 -16.64 -62.75
C ILE A 36 12.90 -15.96 -61.45
N GLN A 37 14.20 -15.69 -61.28
CA GLN A 37 14.73 -14.93 -60.15
C GLN A 37 14.22 -13.49 -60.16
N LEU A 38 14.18 -12.81 -61.31
CA LEU A 38 13.65 -11.45 -61.44
C LEU A 38 12.17 -11.38 -61.06
N LYS A 39 11.36 -12.34 -61.53
CA LYS A 39 9.94 -12.43 -61.20
C LYS A 39 9.72 -12.69 -59.70
N LYS A 40 10.51 -13.57 -59.09
CA LYS A 40 10.49 -13.79 -57.63
C LYS A 40 10.90 -12.53 -56.86
N MET A 41 11.89 -11.78 -57.36
CA MET A 41 12.36 -10.54 -56.75
C MET A 41 11.31 -9.43 -56.86
N GLU A 42 10.58 -9.37 -57.99
CA GLU A 42 9.47 -8.46 -58.22
C GLU A 42 8.28 -8.77 -57.31
N GLU A 43 7.91 -10.05 -57.16
CA GLU A 43 6.90 -10.49 -56.20
C GLU A 43 7.31 -10.19 -54.75
N MET A 44 8.60 -10.33 -54.43
CA MET A 44 9.14 -10.03 -53.11
C MET A 44 9.12 -8.53 -52.83
N MET A 45 9.47 -7.69 -53.81
CA MET A 45 9.35 -6.23 -53.73
C MET A 45 7.89 -5.81 -53.57
N GLN A 46 6.95 -6.42 -54.30
CA GLN A 46 5.52 -6.12 -54.14
C GLN A 46 5.01 -6.50 -52.74
N LYS A 47 5.44 -7.65 -52.20
CA LYS A 47 5.14 -8.04 -50.81
C LYS A 47 5.76 -7.09 -49.80
N GLN A 48 7.01 -6.67 -50.01
CA GLN A 48 7.67 -5.68 -49.15
C GLN A 48 6.95 -4.33 -49.20
N GLN A 49 6.54 -3.87 -50.39
CA GLN A 49 5.77 -2.63 -50.54
C GLN A 49 4.41 -2.73 -49.84
N GLY A 50 3.75 -3.88 -49.91
CA GLY A 50 2.52 -4.15 -49.15
C GLY A 50 2.73 -4.12 -47.64
N MET A 51 3.81 -4.71 -47.13
CA MET A 51 4.17 -4.63 -45.71
C MET A 51 4.51 -3.21 -45.29
N ILE A 52 5.26 -2.46 -46.10
CA ILE A 52 5.59 -1.05 -45.86
C ILE A 52 4.33 -0.20 -45.79
N ASN A 53 3.36 -0.43 -46.69
CA ASN A 53 2.08 0.29 -46.67
C ASN A 53 1.26 -0.06 -45.42
N ASN A 54 1.26 -1.32 -44.98
CA ASN A 54 0.59 -1.75 -43.75
C ASN A 54 1.27 -1.15 -42.50
N LEU A 55 2.60 -1.13 -42.46
CA LEU A 55 3.39 -0.48 -41.42
C LEU A 55 3.16 1.04 -41.39
N LYS A 56 3.12 1.70 -42.56
CA LYS A 56 2.76 3.12 -42.65
C LYS A 56 1.35 3.38 -42.11
N SER A 57 0.37 2.57 -42.49
CA SER A 57 -1.00 2.68 -41.97
C SER A 57 -1.08 2.44 -40.46
N LYS A 58 -0.31 1.49 -39.92
CA LYS A 58 -0.20 1.28 -38.46
C LYS A 58 0.50 2.43 -37.75
N ILE A 59 1.55 3.00 -38.35
CA ILE A 59 2.25 4.18 -37.81
C ILE A 59 1.34 5.41 -37.88
N GLU A 60 0.58 5.61 -38.96
CA GLU A 60 -0.42 6.68 -39.08
C GLU A 60 -1.54 6.52 -38.05
N MET A 61 -2.08 5.30 -37.86
CA MET A 61 -3.03 5.02 -36.79
C MET A 61 -2.43 5.25 -35.41
N GLN A 62 -1.16 4.88 -35.19
CA GLN A 62 -0.48 5.06 -33.91
C GLN A 62 -0.12 6.54 -33.66
N GLU A 63 0.18 7.30 -34.72
CA GLU A 63 0.36 8.75 -34.69
C GLU A 63 -0.96 9.46 -34.42
N ASP A 64 -2.07 9.06 -35.05
CA ASP A 64 -3.41 9.61 -34.81
C ASP A 64 -3.90 9.28 -33.40
N ILE A 65 -3.64 8.07 -32.91
CA ILE A 65 -3.86 7.71 -31.50
C ILE A 65 -2.95 8.56 -30.60
N SER A 66 -1.67 8.74 -30.93
CA SER A 66 -0.77 9.57 -30.11
C SER A 66 -1.13 11.07 -30.11
N LYS A 67 -1.63 11.60 -31.23
CA LYS A 67 -2.10 12.99 -31.40
C LYS A 67 -3.46 13.20 -30.71
N SER A 68 -4.31 12.16 -30.67
CA SER A 68 -5.56 12.13 -29.91
C SER A 68 -5.34 12.17 -28.39
N TYR A 69 -4.21 11.67 -27.89
CA TYR A 69 -3.90 11.64 -26.45
C TYR A 69 -2.91 12.73 -25.95
N VAL A 70 -2.37 13.59 -26.82
CA VAL A 70 -1.35 14.60 -26.44
C VAL A 70 -1.71 16.05 -26.83
N THR A 71 -2.84 16.33 -27.48
CA THR A 71 -3.33 17.71 -27.48
C THR A 71 -3.95 18.02 -26.11
N ALA A 72 -3.47 19.11 -25.49
CA ALA A 72 -4.05 19.65 -24.28
C ALA A 72 -5.58 19.69 -24.45
N ILE A 73 -6.30 19.06 -23.52
CA ILE A 73 -7.75 19.05 -23.51
C ILE A 73 -8.19 20.52 -23.48
N ASP A 74 -8.61 21.02 -24.64
CA ASP A 74 -9.02 22.40 -24.81
C ASP A 74 -10.35 22.57 -24.08
N GLU A 75 -10.29 23.20 -22.89
CA GLU A 75 -11.43 23.34 -22.00
C GLU A 75 -12.62 24.03 -22.69
N GLU A 76 -12.34 24.85 -23.71
CA GLU A 76 -13.29 25.63 -24.49
C GLU A 76 -14.12 24.77 -25.46
N VAL A 77 -13.50 23.76 -26.09
CA VAL A 77 -14.19 22.90 -27.07
C VAL A 77 -15.17 21.95 -26.36
N ILE A 78 -14.77 21.39 -25.22
CA ILE A 78 -15.69 20.61 -24.38
C ILE A 78 -16.75 21.53 -23.77
N GLY A 79 -16.40 22.77 -23.38
CA GLY A 79 -17.36 23.76 -22.88
C GLY A 79 -18.47 24.01 -23.89
N LYS A 80 -18.10 24.37 -25.13
CA LYS A 80 -19.05 24.62 -26.22
C LYS A 80 -19.92 23.40 -26.56
N ARG A 81 -19.33 22.20 -26.63
CA ARG A 81 -20.09 20.99 -26.96
C ARG A 81 -21.02 20.56 -25.83
N VAL A 82 -20.62 20.74 -24.58
CA VAL A 82 -21.47 20.50 -23.40
C VAL A 82 -22.57 21.55 -23.29
N ASP A 83 -22.27 22.83 -23.55
CA ASP A 83 -23.26 23.91 -23.57
C ASP A 83 -24.29 23.71 -24.68
N GLU A 84 -23.87 23.23 -25.86
CA GLU A 84 -24.75 22.84 -26.96
C GLU A 84 -25.67 21.65 -26.59
N TYR A 85 -25.14 20.66 -25.86
CA TYR A 85 -25.93 19.54 -25.31
C TYR A 85 -26.89 19.98 -24.18
N LEU A 86 -26.50 20.93 -23.34
CA LEU A 86 -27.33 21.48 -22.26
C LEU A 86 -28.43 22.40 -22.79
N GLN A 87 -28.19 23.12 -23.89
CA GLN A 87 -29.17 23.97 -24.55
C GLN A 87 -30.23 23.18 -25.32
N LYS A 88 -29.92 21.98 -25.82
CA LYS A 88 -30.89 21.08 -26.50
C LYS A 88 -31.98 20.48 -25.61
N GLY A 89 -32.07 20.87 -24.34
CA GLY A 89 -33.24 20.60 -23.49
C GLY A 89 -33.44 19.16 -23.00
N GLU A 90 -32.73 18.18 -23.57
CA GLU A 90 -32.84 16.75 -23.18
C GLU A 90 -32.01 16.39 -21.93
N GLY A 91 -31.16 17.29 -21.44
CA GLY A 91 -30.28 17.08 -20.28
C GLY A 91 -30.74 17.74 -18.98
N LYS A 92 -31.98 18.21 -18.87
CA LYS A 92 -32.51 18.83 -17.63
C LYS A 92 -32.88 17.78 -16.58
N GLY A 93 -31.88 17.10 -16.05
CA GLY A 93 -31.96 16.15 -14.96
C GLY A 93 -30.57 15.88 -14.40
N MET A 94 -30.52 15.18 -13.26
CA MET A 94 -29.35 14.71 -12.48
C MET A 94 -27.97 14.69 -13.19
N TRP A 95 -27.93 14.31 -14.46
CA TRP A 95 -26.75 14.32 -15.34
C TRP A 95 -26.08 15.69 -15.55
N ALA A 96 -26.82 16.80 -15.69
CA ALA A 96 -26.22 18.14 -15.82
C ALA A 96 -25.54 18.61 -14.51
N GLU A 97 -26.04 18.12 -13.37
CA GLU A 97 -25.47 18.39 -12.05
C GLU A 97 -24.23 17.53 -11.79
N ILE A 98 -24.26 16.26 -12.23
CA ILE A 98 -23.12 15.32 -12.22
C ILE A 98 -22.01 15.76 -13.20
N MET A 99 -22.37 16.40 -14.32
CA MET A 99 -21.45 16.87 -15.37
C MET A 99 -20.76 18.21 -15.05
N LYS A 100 -21.06 18.85 -13.91
CA LYS A 100 -20.24 19.95 -13.40
C LYS A 100 -18.85 19.40 -13.08
N ARG A 101 -17.88 19.69 -13.98
CA ARG A 101 -16.54 19.08 -13.99
C ARG A 101 -15.97 19.00 -12.57
N PRO A 102 -15.54 17.81 -12.10
CA PRO A 102 -14.88 17.68 -10.81
C PRO A 102 -13.61 18.52 -10.82
N LYS A 103 -13.36 19.24 -9.73
CA LYS A 103 -12.14 20.02 -9.55
C LYS A 103 -10.96 19.06 -9.45
N LEU A 104 -10.03 19.17 -10.40
CA LEU A 104 -8.73 18.51 -10.34
C LEU A 104 -7.74 19.45 -9.64
N ALA A 105 -7.07 18.97 -8.59
CA ALA A 105 -6.04 19.72 -7.90
C ALA A 105 -4.93 18.81 -7.38
N TYR A 106 -3.69 19.32 -7.34
CA TYR A 106 -2.59 18.65 -6.66
C TYR A 106 -2.45 19.18 -5.22
N LYS A 107 -2.90 18.42 -4.23
CA LYS A 107 -2.84 18.77 -2.79
C LYS A 107 -2.12 17.68 -2.00
N LYS A 108 -0.79 17.57 -2.20
CA LYS A 108 0.02 16.44 -1.73
C LYS A 108 -0.55 15.10 -2.25
N GLY A 109 -0.87 15.05 -3.54
CA GLY A 109 -1.60 13.99 -4.23
C GLY A 109 -2.67 14.55 -5.18
N PHE A 110 -3.05 13.78 -6.20
CA PHE A 110 -4.08 14.18 -7.15
C PHE A 110 -5.46 14.03 -6.52
N VAL A 111 -6.22 15.13 -6.49
CA VAL A 111 -7.56 15.18 -5.89
C VAL A 111 -8.56 15.51 -6.97
N PHE A 112 -9.60 14.69 -7.05
CA PHE A 112 -10.81 14.91 -7.82
C PHE A 112 -11.92 15.18 -6.81
N GLU A 113 -12.60 16.32 -6.88
CA GLU A 113 -13.70 16.66 -5.96
C GLU A 113 -14.89 17.24 -6.74
N THR A 114 -16.08 16.74 -6.48
CA THR A 114 -17.32 17.27 -7.08
C THR A 114 -17.59 18.68 -6.55
N GLN A 115 -18.26 19.53 -7.34
CA GLN A 115 -18.49 20.92 -6.95
C GLN A 115 -19.35 21.06 -5.68
N ASP A 116 -20.30 20.15 -5.49
CA ASP A 116 -21.15 20.03 -4.29
C ASP A 116 -20.40 19.51 -3.05
N LYS A 117 -19.13 19.11 -3.20
CA LYS A 117 -18.27 18.49 -2.18
C LYS A 117 -18.80 17.19 -1.59
N ASN A 118 -19.77 16.53 -2.24
CA ASN A 118 -20.32 15.26 -1.81
C ASN A 118 -19.36 14.09 -2.03
N PHE A 119 -18.60 14.15 -3.12
CA PHE A 119 -17.65 13.12 -3.51
C PHE A 119 -16.26 13.70 -3.68
N SER A 120 -15.27 12.95 -3.23
CA SER A 120 -13.88 13.24 -3.59
C SER A 120 -13.06 11.97 -3.63
N MET A 121 -12.10 11.90 -4.55
CA MET A 121 -11.07 10.87 -4.60
C MET A 121 -9.70 11.54 -4.60
N LYS A 122 -8.80 11.03 -3.76
CA LYS A 122 -7.40 11.40 -3.71
C LYS A 122 -6.53 10.19 -4.03
N ILE A 123 -5.68 10.33 -5.04
CA ILE A 123 -4.71 9.33 -5.46
C ILE A 123 -3.31 9.73 -4.97
N ASN A 124 -2.62 8.78 -4.35
CA ASN A 124 -1.24 8.93 -3.91
C ASN A 124 -0.42 7.70 -4.31
N GLY A 125 0.80 7.93 -4.79
CA GLY A 125 1.84 6.91 -4.87
C GLY A 125 2.85 7.07 -3.74
N ARG A 126 3.50 5.97 -3.34
CA ARG A 126 4.65 5.99 -2.45
C ARG A 126 5.70 5.00 -2.94
N ILE A 127 6.93 5.49 -3.07
CA ILE A 127 8.12 4.70 -3.38
C ILE A 127 9.11 4.96 -2.24
N GLN A 128 9.74 3.91 -1.72
CA GLN A 128 10.81 4.01 -0.74
C GLN A 128 11.90 3.01 -1.09
N PHE A 129 13.01 3.55 -1.57
CA PHE A 129 14.24 2.82 -1.79
C PHE A 129 15.04 2.74 -0.48
N ARG A 130 15.77 1.64 -0.28
CA ARG A 130 16.66 1.46 0.87
C ARG A 130 17.93 0.75 0.41
N TYR A 131 19.06 1.23 0.91
CA TYR A 131 20.29 0.49 1.02
C TYR A 131 20.49 0.12 2.50
N SER A 132 20.91 -1.11 2.77
CA SER A 132 21.26 -1.60 4.10
C SER A 132 22.59 -2.34 4.02
N TYR A 133 23.45 -2.12 5.02
CA TYR A 133 24.61 -2.95 5.32
C TYR A 133 24.47 -3.41 6.77
N GLU A 134 24.52 -4.72 7.00
CA GLU A 134 24.41 -5.37 8.31
C GLU A 134 25.66 -6.20 8.54
N ASP A 135 26.49 -5.75 9.48
CA ASP A 135 27.62 -6.48 10.03
C ASP A 135 27.11 -7.37 11.18
N ARG A 136 27.24 -8.69 11.03
CA ARG A 136 26.65 -9.67 11.94
C ARG A 136 27.73 -10.35 12.78
N ASP A 137 27.93 -9.84 13.99
CA ASP A 137 28.84 -10.45 14.97
C ASP A 137 28.06 -11.36 15.92
N THR A 138 27.96 -12.65 15.58
CA THR A 138 27.32 -13.68 16.42
C THR A 138 28.29 -14.83 16.70
N ASN A 139 28.09 -15.52 17.83
CA ASN A 139 28.93 -16.66 18.24
C ASN A 139 28.80 -17.90 17.33
N ASN A 140 27.97 -17.86 16.28
CA ASN A 140 27.63 -19.03 15.47
C ASN A 140 28.10 -18.87 14.01
N LYS A 141 29.37 -19.23 13.76
CA LYS A 141 30.11 -19.01 12.50
C LYS A 141 29.57 -19.70 11.24
N ALA A 142 28.47 -20.46 11.33
CA ALA A 142 27.99 -21.31 10.23
C ALA A 142 26.84 -20.69 9.40
N GLN A 143 26.28 -19.54 9.78
CA GLN A 143 25.10 -18.98 9.11
C GLN A 143 25.14 -17.48 8.79
N ASP A 144 26.15 -16.73 9.20
CA ASP A 144 26.08 -15.26 9.18
C ASP A 144 27.25 -14.65 8.41
N GLU A 145 27.04 -14.40 7.11
CA GLU A 145 27.83 -13.44 6.34
C GLU A 145 27.21 -12.04 6.51
N ASP A 146 28.03 -10.99 6.42
CA ASP A 146 27.56 -9.61 6.28
C ASP A 146 26.54 -9.50 5.14
N ASP A 147 25.44 -8.77 5.36
CA ASP A 147 24.45 -8.50 4.30
C ASP A 147 24.60 -7.07 3.77
N SER A 148 24.61 -6.93 2.45
CA SER A 148 24.60 -5.64 1.76
C SER A 148 23.57 -5.68 0.66
N SER A 149 22.48 -4.93 0.82
CA SER A 149 21.33 -5.05 -0.09
C SER A 149 20.68 -3.70 -0.45
N PHE A 150 20.42 -3.53 -1.75
CA PHE A 150 19.49 -2.52 -2.25
C PHE A 150 18.10 -3.13 -2.38
N ARG A 151 17.09 -2.47 -1.81
CA ARG A 151 15.71 -2.94 -1.87
C ARG A 151 14.72 -1.83 -2.09
N LEU A 152 13.69 -2.11 -2.89
CA LEU A 152 12.49 -1.30 -2.89
C LEU A 152 11.68 -1.68 -1.66
N ARG A 153 11.94 -1.01 -0.53
CA ARG A 153 11.29 -1.31 0.76
C ARG A 153 9.78 -1.14 0.72
N ARG A 154 9.27 -0.18 -0.07
CA ARG A 154 7.82 0.09 -0.26
C ARG A 154 7.56 0.63 -1.66
N ALA A 155 6.60 0.03 -2.36
CA ALA A 155 5.96 0.57 -3.55
C ALA A 155 4.45 0.43 -3.38
N ARG A 156 3.72 1.55 -3.28
CA ARG A 156 2.29 1.53 -2.94
C ARG A 156 1.50 2.56 -3.73
N VAL A 157 0.25 2.22 -4.00
CA VAL A 157 -0.77 3.12 -4.54
C VAL A 157 -1.92 3.19 -3.56
N LYS A 158 -2.39 4.39 -3.26
CA LYS A 158 -3.47 4.64 -2.31
C LYS A 158 -4.53 5.51 -2.95
N PHE A 159 -5.77 5.07 -2.82
CA PHE A 159 -6.99 5.81 -3.13
C PHE A 159 -7.70 6.11 -1.83
N SER A 160 -8.11 7.35 -1.61
CA SER A 160 -8.83 7.72 -0.40
C SER A 160 -9.78 8.87 -0.68
N GLY A 161 -10.89 8.95 0.03
CA GLY A 161 -11.91 9.91 -0.37
C GLY A 161 -13.09 10.01 0.57
N LYS A 162 -14.11 10.70 0.08
CA LYS A 162 -15.43 10.76 0.70
C LYS A 162 -16.50 10.48 -0.36
N ALA A 163 -17.61 9.89 0.08
CA ALA A 163 -18.84 9.71 -0.66
C ALA A 163 -20.01 10.21 0.20
N TYR A 164 -21.02 10.82 -0.42
CA TYR A 164 -22.22 11.32 0.26
C TYR A 164 -21.93 12.16 1.51
N LYS A 165 -20.87 12.99 1.48
CA LYS A 165 -20.31 13.83 2.58
C LYS A 165 -19.79 13.07 3.81
N HIS A 166 -20.44 12.00 4.24
CA HIS A 166 -20.23 11.36 5.53
C HIS A 166 -19.48 10.02 5.44
N PHE A 167 -19.49 9.35 4.29
CA PHE A 167 -18.72 8.13 4.11
C PHE A 167 -17.30 8.46 3.71
N LYS A 168 -16.33 8.01 4.49
CA LYS A 168 -14.91 8.04 4.11
C LYS A 168 -14.49 6.66 3.69
N TYR A 169 -13.56 6.56 2.75
CA TYR A 169 -13.03 5.28 2.31
C TYR A 169 -11.54 5.37 2.04
N LYS A 170 -10.87 4.22 2.09
CA LYS A 170 -9.47 4.07 1.72
C LYS A 170 -9.22 2.69 1.10
N ILE A 171 -8.46 2.70 0.02
CA ILE A 171 -7.89 1.54 -0.65
C ILE A 171 -6.37 1.74 -0.72
N GLU A 172 -5.57 0.81 -0.22
CA GLU A 172 -4.11 0.84 -0.33
C GLU A 172 -3.62 -0.50 -0.89
N LEU A 173 -2.90 -0.43 -2.01
CA LEU A 173 -2.31 -1.57 -2.70
C LEU A 173 -0.79 -1.51 -2.58
N ALA A 174 -0.15 -2.62 -2.21
CA ALA A 174 1.29 -2.77 -2.26
C ALA A 174 1.69 -3.56 -3.50
N LEU A 175 2.69 -3.04 -4.23
CA LEU A 175 3.21 -3.66 -5.45
C LEU A 175 4.31 -4.66 -5.07
N ALA A 176 4.33 -5.80 -5.77
CA ALA A 176 5.05 -7.03 -5.45
C ALA A 176 6.59 -6.96 -5.33
N SER A 177 7.21 -5.79 -5.47
CA SER A 177 8.67 -5.62 -5.44
C SER A 177 9.27 -5.49 -4.03
N THR A 178 8.54 -5.87 -2.97
CA THR A 178 8.95 -5.62 -1.58
C THR A 178 9.27 -6.88 -0.73
N GLY A 179 9.36 -8.10 -1.31
CA GLY A 179 9.89 -9.30 -0.61
C GLY A 179 9.50 -10.67 -1.18
N THR A 180 10.49 -11.59 -1.12
CA THR A 180 10.60 -13.04 -1.41
C THR A 180 10.16 -13.62 -2.75
N VAL A 181 11.13 -14.27 -3.42
CA VAL A 181 10.97 -15.07 -4.64
C VAL A 181 10.30 -16.38 -4.25
N ASP A 182 8.99 -16.34 -3.98
CA ASP A 182 8.16 -17.55 -3.93
C ASP A 182 6.77 -17.25 -4.48
N GLY A 183 6.54 -17.68 -5.73
CA GLY A 183 5.25 -18.00 -6.35
C GLY A 183 4.19 -16.91 -6.54
N SER A 184 4.15 -15.84 -5.76
CA SER A 184 3.07 -14.85 -5.79
C SER A 184 3.61 -13.42 -5.84
N LYS A 185 4.07 -13.01 -7.04
CA LYS A 185 4.28 -11.60 -7.40
C LYS A 185 2.95 -10.83 -7.51
N ALA A 186 2.06 -10.99 -6.52
CA ALA A 186 0.73 -10.40 -6.53
C ALA A 186 0.76 -8.98 -5.94
N ILE A 187 -0.13 -8.13 -6.44
CA ILE A 187 -0.49 -6.88 -5.76
C ILE A 187 -1.22 -7.26 -4.48
N GLU A 188 -0.73 -6.78 -3.34
CA GLU A 188 -1.31 -7.09 -2.04
C GLU A 188 -2.25 -5.95 -1.59
N LEU A 189 -3.47 -6.31 -1.18
CA LEU A 189 -4.41 -5.36 -0.58
C LEU A 189 -4.03 -5.11 0.89
N TYR A 190 -3.66 -3.88 1.23
CA TYR A 190 -3.30 -3.52 2.59
C TYR A 190 -4.52 -3.01 3.34
N ASP A 191 -5.06 -1.87 2.93
CA ASP A 191 -6.23 -1.26 3.56
C ASP A 191 -7.38 -1.25 2.55
N PHE A 192 -8.56 -1.68 2.99
CA PHE A 192 -9.80 -1.62 2.23
C PHE A 192 -10.96 -1.43 3.18
N TRP A 193 -11.33 -0.19 3.45
CA TRP A 193 -12.35 0.11 4.45
C TRP A 193 -13.19 1.30 4.06
N ALA A 194 -14.40 1.33 4.64
CA ALA A 194 -15.29 2.47 4.64
C ALA A 194 -15.68 2.84 6.07
N SER A 195 -15.96 4.11 6.31
CA SER A 195 -16.34 4.62 7.61
C SER A 195 -17.42 5.67 7.47
N TRP A 196 -18.56 5.43 8.13
CA TRP A 196 -19.66 6.37 8.22
C TRP A 196 -19.41 7.35 9.37
N ASN A 197 -19.16 8.61 9.01
CA ASN A 197 -18.75 9.69 9.91
C ASN A 197 -19.79 10.82 9.96
N LYS A 198 -21.05 10.48 10.26
CA LYS A 198 -22.11 11.51 10.41
C LYS A 198 -21.94 12.28 11.73
N ASN A 199 -21.65 11.58 12.82
CA ASN A 199 -21.42 12.16 14.13
C ASN A 199 -19.96 11.93 14.57
N PRO A 200 -19.16 12.98 14.84
CA PRO A 200 -17.80 12.82 15.35
C PRO A 200 -17.68 12.04 16.66
N ALA A 201 -18.76 11.99 17.45
CA ALA A 201 -18.83 11.23 18.69
C ALA A 201 -19.08 9.73 18.47
N ALA A 202 -19.60 9.33 17.30
CA ALA A 202 -19.95 7.94 17.00
C ALA A 202 -19.88 7.69 15.49
N SER A 203 -18.73 7.16 15.07
CA SER A 203 -18.45 6.74 13.70
C SER A 203 -18.32 5.23 13.64
N ILE A 204 -18.90 4.62 12.59
CA ILE A 204 -18.82 3.19 12.35
C ILE A 204 -17.87 2.94 11.17
N GLN A 205 -16.89 2.07 11.35
CA GLN A 205 -15.92 1.66 10.32
C GLN A 205 -16.01 0.16 10.08
N PHE A 206 -15.87 -0.27 8.82
CA PHE A 206 -15.89 -1.67 8.43
C PHE A 206 -14.97 -1.93 7.22
N GLY A 207 -14.54 -3.19 7.06
CA GLY A 207 -13.56 -3.63 6.06
C GLY A 207 -12.24 -4.08 6.69
N GLN A 208 -11.12 -3.87 6.00
CA GLN A 208 -9.77 -4.22 6.42
C GLN A 208 -8.91 -2.98 6.67
N TRP A 209 -8.36 -2.85 7.88
CA TRP A 209 -7.43 -1.77 8.21
C TRP A 209 -6.60 -2.12 9.44
N LYS A 210 -5.65 -1.25 9.80
CA LYS A 210 -4.85 -1.43 11.02
C LYS A 210 -5.73 -1.29 12.26
N VAL A 211 -5.80 -2.33 13.07
CA VAL A 211 -6.53 -2.29 14.35
C VAL A 211 -5.94 -1.18 15.23
N PRO A 212 -6.76 -0.30 15.84
CA PRO A 212 -6.27 0.76 16.72
C PRO A 212 -5.87 0.21 18.10
N TRP A 213 -4.98 -0.78 18.09
CA TRP A 213 -4.41 -1.42 19.26
C TRP A 213 -3.37 -0.51 19.90
N ASN A 214 -2.27 -0.27 19.19
CA ASN A 214 -1.15 0.54 19.63
C ASN A 214 -0.81 1.60 18.57
N ARG A 215 -0.30 2.76 19.02
CA ARG A 215 -0.16 3.94 18.16
C ARG A 215 0.90 3.76 17.09
N GLN A 216 2.12 3.36 17.42
CA GLN A 216 3.24 3.26 16.47
C GLN A 216 2.90 2.33 15.30
N ARG A 217 2.14 1.25 15.54
CA ARG A 217 1.65 0.41 14.44
C ARG A 217 0.73 1.20 13.52
N VAL A 218 -0.26 1.90 14.08
CA VAL A 218 -1.31 2.61 13.34
C VAL A 218 -0.73 3.77 12.53
N VAL A 219 0.25 4.51 13.09
CA VAL A 219 0.99 5.56 12.39
C VAL A 219 1.46 5.06 11.03
N SER A 220 1.24 5.88 10.00
CA SER A 220 1.68 5.55 8.65
C SER A 220 3.20 5.39 8.63
N SER A 221 3.73 4.40 7.89
CA SER A 221 5.18 4.22 7.81
C SER A 221 5.92 5.39 7.12
N GLN A 222 5.20 6.38 6.60
CA GLN A 222 5.78 7.62 6.05
C GLN A 222 5.90 8.74 7.12
N ASN A 223 5.30 8.50 8.29
CA ASN A 223 5.14 9.44 9.39
C ASN A 223 5.87 8.95 10.67
N LEU A 224 6.70 7.91 10.53
CA LEU A 224 7.56 7.45 11.62
C LEU A 224 8.69 8.44 11.83
N GLN A 225 9.17 8.52 13.06
CA GLN A 225 10.39 9.26 13.38
C GLN A 225 11.64 8.48 12.92
N MET A 226 11.62 7.17 13.14
CA MET A 226 12.71 6.26 12.77
C MET A 226 12.44 5.55 11.45
N ILE A 227 13.48 4.93 10.88
CA ILE A 227 13.44 4.28 9.56
C ILE A 227 12.49 3.08 9.56
N ASP A 228 12.40 2.38 10.69
CA ASP A 228 11.46 1.30 11.00
C ASP A 228 10.83 1.53 12.37
N ARG A 229 9.88 0.65 12.76
CA ARG A 229 9.22 0.71 14.05
C ARG A 229 10.05 0.00 15.10
N ALA A 230 9.71 0.15 16.38
CA ALA A 230 10.38 -0.57 17.46
C ALA A 230 10.13 -2.08 17.32
N SER A 231 11.15 -2.89 17.64
CA SER A 231 11.03 -4.36 17.65
C SER A 231 9.91 -4.83 18.58
N SER A 232 9.77 -4.21 19.76
CA SER A 232 8.66 -4.51 20.67
C SER A 232 7.31 -4.22 20.04
N GLN A 233 7.16 -3.17 19.23
CA GLN A 233 5.90 -2.98 18.51
C GLN A 233 5.66 -4.12 17.51
N ASP A 234 6.67 -4.53 16.75
CA ASP A 234 6.53 -5.58 15.73
C ASP A 234 6.15 -6.94 16.34
N GLU A 235 6.52 -7.20 17.60
CA GLU A 235 6.12 -8.39 18.36
C GLU A 235 4.66 -8.32 18.88
N PHE A 236 4.25 -7.17 19.44
CA PHE A 236 2.95 -7.04 20.13
C PHE A 236 1.81 -6.51 19.24
N THR A 237 2.01 -6.41 17.92
CA THR A 237 1.03 -5.83 17.00
C THR A 237 -0.09 -6.79 16.60
N MET A 238 -1.32 -6.28 16.50
CA MET A 238 -2.44 -6.99 15.86
C MET A 238 -2.53 -6.75 14.35
N ASP A 239 -1.70 -5.82 13.87
CA ASP A 239 -1.63 -5.35 12.49
C ASP A 239 -3.01 -5.05 11.88
N ARG A 240 -3.31 -5.65 10.72
CA ARG A 240 -4.49 -5.38 9.94
C ARG A 240 -5.41 -6.57 10.01
N GLN A 241 -6.68 -6.27 10.24
CA GLN A 241 -7.71 -7.27 10.39
C GLN A 241 -8.96 -6.81 9.64
N ILE A 242 -9.77 -7.78 9.24
CA ILE A 242 -11.13 -7.52 8.76
C ILE A 242 -12.06 -7.45 9.96
N GLY A 243 -12.93 -6.44 10.02
CA GLY A 243 -13.88 -6.31 11.12
C GLY A 243 -14.77 -5.09 11.02
N VAL A 244 -15.42 -4.78 12.15
CA VAL A 244 -16.28 -3.62 12.36
C VAL A 244 -15.88 -2.92 13.66
N MET A 245 -15.91 -1.59 13.66
CA MET A 245 -15.51 -0.78 14.82
C MET A 245 -16.40 0.45 14.98
N LEU A 246 -16.75 0.74 16.23
CA LEU A 246 -17.31 2.00 16.67
C LEU A 246 -16.19 2.85 17.28
N HIS A 247 -16.08 4.10 16.86
CA HIS A 247 -15.11 5.02 17.42
C HIS A 247 -15.64 6.44 17.48
N GLY A 248 -15.08 7.26 18.37
CA GLY A 248 -15.59 8.61 18.59
C GLY A 248 -14.60 9.54 19.24
N LYS A 249 -14.84 10.84 19.07
CA LYS A 249 -14.13 11.92 19.76
C LYS A 249 -15.13 12.73 20.58
N LEU A 250 -14.91 12.80 21.88
CA LEU A 250 -15.76 13.49 22.85
C LEU A 250 -15.03 14.71 23.43
N LEU A 251 -15.77 15.58 24.13
CA LEU A 251 -15.22 16.70 24.91
C LEU A 251 -14.26 17.57 24.09
N ASN A 252 -14.68 17.98 22.89
CA ASN A 252 -13.84 18.74 21.94
C ASN A 252 -12.49 18.04 21.64
N LYS A 253 -12.53 16.72 21.42
CA LYS A 253 -11.39 15.85 21.08
C LYS A 253 -10.39 15.63 22.25
N LYS A 254 -10.76 15.98 23.47
CA LYS A 254 -9.98 15.65 24.68
C LYS A 254 -10.09 14.18 25.06
N PHE A 255 -11.11 13.48 24.57
CA PHE A 255 -11.27 12.05 24.77
C PHE A 255 -11.56 11.37 23.44
N GLU A 256 -10.87 10.27 23.15
CA GLU A 256 -11.11 9.44 21.98
C GLU A 256 -11.28 7.99 22.44
N TYR A 257 -12.23 7.27 21.84
CA TYR A 257 -12.44 5.85 22.12
C TYR A 257 -12.57 5.05 20.83
N TYR A 258 -12.19 3.77 20.90
CA TYR A 258 -12.27 2.82 19.81
C TYR A 258 -12.67 1.46 20.39
N THR A 259 -13.73 0.86 19.87
CA THR A 259 -14.14 -0.49 20.24
C THR A 259 -14.57 -1.25 19.00
N GLY A 260 -14.16 -2.50 18.86
CA GLY A 260 -14.43 -3.25 17.64
C GLY A 260 -14.30 -4.75 17.79
N VAL A 261 -14.85 -5.45 16.80
CA VAL A 261 -14.80 -6.89 16.64
C VAL A 261 -14.18 -7.20 15.28
N PHE A 262 -13.23 -8.12 15.26
CA PHE A 262 -12.40 -8.48 14.13
C PHE A 262 -12.24 -9.99 14.06
N ASN A 263 -11.84 -10.52 12.90
CA ASN A 263 -11.67 -11.95 12.70
C ASN A 263 -10.47 -12.56 13.46
N GLY A 264 -9.42 -11.79 13.75
CA GLY A 264 -8.23 -12.31 14.46
C GLY A 264 -7.26 -13.14 13.59
N ASN A 265 -7.55 -13.30 12.30
CA ASN A 265 -6.77 -14.13 11.36
C ASN A 265 -5.89 -13.36 10.36
N ALA A 266 -5.56 -12.10 10.70
CA ALA A 266 -4.73 -11.18 9.92
C ALA A 266 -5.44 -10.64 8.65
N ARG A 267 -4.65 -10.14 7.69
CA ARG A 267 -5.16 -9.45 6.50
C ARG A 267 -5.28 -10.40 5.30
N ASN A 268 -6.19 -10.06 4.39
CA ASN A 268 -6.46 -10.75 3.12
C ASN A 268 -6.98 -12.18 3.28
N GLN A 269 -7.61 -12.48 4.41
CA GLN A 269 -8.37 -13.72 4.58
C GLN A 269 -9.78 -13.56 4.05
N SER A 270 -10.25 -14.55 3.29
CA SER A 270 -11.59 -14.54 2.70
C SER A 270 -12.69 -14.89 3.70
N THR A 271 -12.36 -15.65 4.75
CA THR A 271 -13.29 -16.08 5.81
C THR A 271 -12.57 -16.10 7.15
N ASN A 272 -13.32 -16.10 8.26
CA ASN A 272 -12.75 -16.27 9.61
C ASN A 272 -12.17 -17.68 9.81
N GLY A 273 -12.85 -18.69 9.23
CA GLY A 273 -12.51 -20.11 9.39
C GLY A 273 -13.11 -20.75 10.64
N ASN A 274 -13.67 -19.95 11.56
CA ASN A 274 -14.22 -20.36 12.85
C ASN A 274 -15.20 -19.29 13.42
N ASN A 275 -15.63 -19.45 14.68
CA ASN A 275 -16.53 -18.51 15.37
C ASN A 275 -15.80 -17.62 16.40
N GLU A 276 -14.49 -17.74 16.51
CA GLU A 276 -13.69 -16.95 17.45
C GLU A 276 -13.38 -15.57 16.87
N MET A 277 -13.39 -14.54 17.71
CA MET A 277 -13.22 -13.16 17.29
C MET A 277 -12.16 -12.47 18.15
N LEU A 278 -11.51 -11.48 17.54
CA LEU A 278 -10.67 -10.50 18.20
C LEU A 278 -11.53 -9.29 18.61
N TYR A 279 -11.61 -9.06 19.91
CA TYR A 279 -12.25 -7.90 20.51
C TYR A 279 -11.19 -6.90 20.93
N ILE A 280 -11.41 -5.62 20.66
CA ILE A 280 -10.54 -4.54 21.13
C ILE A 280 -11.35 -3.41 21.74
N ALA A 281 -10.83 -2.83 22.81
CA ALA A 281 -11.32 -1.60 23.40
C ALA A 281 -10.13 -0.70 23.75
N ARG A 282 -10.24 0.58 23.40
CA ARG A 282 -9.19 1.57 23.61
C ARG A 282 -9.79 2.91 24.01
N ALA A 283 -9.15 3.57 24.96
CA ALA A 283 -9.44 4.94 25.37
C ALA A 283 -8.17 5.79 25.34
N SER A 284 -8.31 7.04 24.92
CA SER A 284 -7.23 8.02 24.82
C SER A 284 -7.71 9.33 25.44
N TRP A 285 -6.95 9.84 26.40
CA TRP A 285 -7.12 11.15 26.99
C TRP A 285 -6.07 12.12 26.45
N ASN A 286 -6.51 13.24 25.90
CA ASN A 286 -5.68 14.27 25.32
C ASN A 286 -5.88 15.58 26.11
N PRO A 287 -5.04 15.89 27.12
CA PRO A 287 -5.28 16.99 28.06
C PRO A 287 -5.39 18.37 27.39
N PHE A 288 -4.63 18.58 26.30
CA PHE A 288 -4.55 19.86 25.59
C PHE A 288 -5.47 19.96 24.36
N GLY A 289 -6.44 19.05 24.23
CA GLY A 289 -7.26 18.90 23.02
C GLY A 289 -6.64 17.88 22.06
N ALA A 290 -7.07 17.89 20.80
CA ALA A 290 -6.71 16.83 19.85
C ALA A 290 -5.20 16.60 19.74
N TYR A 291 -4.78 15.33 19.88
CA TYR A 291 -3.42 14.90 19.52
C TYR A 291 -3.31 14.79 17.99
N GLY A 292 -3.30 15.94 17.31
CA GLY A 292 -3.28 16.06 15.85
C GLY A 292 -4.49 15.41 15.16
N LYS A 293 -4.23 14.48 14.23
CA LYS A 293 -5.26 13.76 13.47
C LYS A 293 -5.85 12.55 14.22
N GLY A 294 -5.41 12.28 15.45
CA GLY A 294 -5.83 11.13 16.27
C GLY A 294 -4.73 10.09 16.40
N ILE A 295 -5.10 8.80 16.48
CA ILE A 295 -4.13 7.70 16.65
C ILE A 295 -3.07 7.64 15.54
N GLY A 296 -3.41 8.00 14.30
CA GLY A 296 -2.49 7.99 13.15
C GLY A 296 -1.65 9.26 12.95
N GLU A 297 -1.55 10.12 13.97
CA GLU A 297 -0.74 11.33 13.92
C GLU A 297 0.74 11.03 13.66
N VAL A 298 1.48 11.95 13.05
CA VAL A 298 2.94 11.78 12.87
C VAL A 298 3.66 11.60 14.21
N GLU A 299 4.75 10.85 14.28
CA GLU A 299 5.43 10.61 15.58
C GLU A 299 6.16 11.86 16.07
N SER A 300 6.92 12.53 15.20
CA SER A 300 7.69 13.72 15.56
C SER A 300 6.88 15.01 15.49
N ASP A 301 7.36 16.07 16.13
CA ASP A 301 6.77 17.41 16.05
C ASP A 301 7.22 18.20 14.82
N ILE A 302 7.02 17.62 13.62
CA ILE A 302 7.42 18.24 12.35
C ILE A 302 6.66 19.53 12.00
N ASN A 303 5.53 19.77 12.65
CA ASN A 303 4.71 20.96 12.43
C ASN A 303 5.02 22.08 13.43
N PHE A 304 6.00 21.87 14.32
CA PHE A 304 6.41 22.81 15.36
C PHE A 304 5.23 23.30 16.22
N SER A 305 4.78 22.46 17.14
CA SER A 305 3.62 22.75 17.98
C SER A 305 3.94 23.88 18.98
N GLU A 306 3.39 25.06 18.77
CA GLU A 306 3.59 26.24 19.65
C GLU A 306 3.07 26.02 21.07
N LYS A 307 2.04 25.19 21.21
CA LYS A 307 1.44 24.76 22.49
C LYS A 307 1.68 23.26 22.68
N PRO A 308 1.84 22.78 23.93
CA PRO A 308 2.01 21.37 24.17
C PRO A 308 0.78 20.60 23.68
N ILE A 309 1.02 19.49 22.98
CA ILE A 309 0.00 18.49 22.67
C ILE A 309 0.45 17.15 23.24
N ALA A 310 -0.45 16.47 23.92
CA ALA A 310 -0.14 15.22 24.60
C ALA A 310 -1.30 14.25 24.53
N HIS A 311 -1.00 12.98 24.74
CA HIS A 311 -1.99 11.94 24.96
C HIS A 311 -1.49 10.93 26.00
N LEU A 312 -2.45 10.32 26.68
CA LEU A 312 -2.29 9.12 27.48
C LEU A 312 -3.37 8.15 26.99
N SER A 313 -3.00 6.94 26.56
CA SER A 313 -3.97 5.95 26.11
C SER A 313 -3.70 4.59 26.72
N ALA A 314 -4.76 3.78 26.78
CA ALA A 314 -4.66 2.37 27.06
C ALA A 314 -5.60 1.59 26.14
N ALA A 315 -5.21 0.37 25.78
CA ALA A 315 -6.07 -0.56 25.06
C ALA A 315 -5.98 -1.97 25.68
N ILE A 316 -7.10 -2.69 25.60
CA ILE A 316 -7.21 -4.10 25.94
C ILE A 316 -7.76 -4.86 24.75
N SER A 317 -7.28 -6.08 24.57
CA SER A 317 -7.81 -7.00 23.57
C SER A 317 -8.03 -8.38 24.16
N TYR A 318 -9.01 -9.06 23.59
CA TYR A 318 -9.23 -10.48 23.80
C TYR A 318 -9.37 -11.15 22.44
N ASP A 319 -8.53 -12.15 22.19
CA ASP A 319 -8.52 -12.94 20.96
C ASP A 319 -8.79 -14.39 21.36
N SER A 320 -10.00 -14.86 21.09
CA SER A 320 -10.46 -16.20 21.49
C SER A 320 -9.81 -17.27 20.60
N ALA A 321 -9.51 -18.43 21.18
CA ALA A 321 -8.76 -19.53 20.56
C ALA A 321 -9.33 -20.03 19.21
N GLY A 322 -8.79 -19.53 18.10
CA GLY A 322 -8.98 -20.12 16.78
C GLY A 322 -7.94 -21.17 16.45
N ASP A 323 -8.33 -22.25 15.77
CA ASP A 323 -7.46 -23.32 15.23
C ASP A 323 -6.39 -22.70 14.30
N ARG A 324 -5.18 -22.44 14.82
CA ARG A 324 -4.17 -21.59 14.15
C ARG A 324 -3.33 -22.30 13.09
N GLU A 325 -3.53 -23.61 12.88
CA GLU A 325 -2.82 -24.38 11.85
C GLU A 325 -3.04 -23.86 10.42
N LYS A 326 -4.12 -23.10 10.17
CA LYS A 326 -4.46 -22.61 8.83
C LYS A 326 -3.90 -21.24 8.49
N PHE A 327 -3.30 -20.52 9.45
CA PHE A 327 -2.83 -19.15 9.25
C PHE A 327 -1.42 -18.95 9.82
N SER A 328 -0.44 -18.92 8.92
CA SER A 328 1.01 -18.71 9.12
C SER A 328 1.40 -17.43 9.89
N SER A 329 0.48 -16.69 10.52
CA SER A 329 0.75 -15.42 11.19
C SER A 329 0.95 -15.52 12.71
N THR A 330 0.96 -16.73 13.28
CA THR A 330 1.14 -16.95 14.72
C THR A 330 2.00 -18.18 15.04
N THR A 331 3.05 -18.44 14.25
CA THR A 331 4.16 -19.22 14.80
C THR A 331 4.81 -18.37 15.89
N ILE A 332 4.46 -18.65 17.14
CA ILE A 332 5.21 -18.16 18.29
C ILE A 332 6.50 -18.98 18.27
N ASP A 333 7.56 -18.43 17.70
CA ASP A 333 8.91 -18.97 17.90
C ASP A 333 9.30 -18.69 19.35
N LEU A 334 8.99 -19.63 20.24
CA LEU A 334 9.50 -19.61 21.60
C LEU A 334 11.00 -19.88 21.55
N ASP A 335 11.82 -18.89 21.92
CA ASP A 335 13.28 -18.98 22.08
C ASP A 335 13.74 -19.97 23.19
N SER A 336 12.85 -20.84 23.67
CA SER A 336 13.15 -21.86 24.67
C SER A 336 12.39 -23.15 24.36
N PRO A 337 13.03 -24.32 24.49
CA PRO A 337 12.62 -25.53 23.80
C PRO A 337 11.35 -26.12 24.42
N VAL A 338 10.19 -25.71 23.92
CA VAL A 338 8.96 -26.52 24.05
C VAL A 338 9.05 -27.67 23.05
N GLY A 339 10.16 -28.42 23.06
CA GLY A 339 10.42 -29.53 22.15
C GLY A 339 10.47 -29.16 20.66
N THR A 340 11.30 -29.83 19.89
CA THR A 340 11.15 -29.83 18.43
C THR A 340 9.82 -30.49 18.07
N GLY A 341 8.89 -29.77 17.45
CA GLY A 341 7.66 -30.35 16.87
C GLY A 341 6.33 -30.08 17.59
N VAL A 342 6.22 -29.06 18.44
CA VAL A 342 4.96 -28.66 19.07
C VAL A 342 4.30 -27.53 18.29
N THR A 343 3.23 -27.83 17.56
CA THR A 343 2.32 -26.83 16.98
C THR A 343 1.35 -26.37 18.06
N LEU A 344 1.29 -25.06 18.32
CA LEU A 344 0.27 -24.48 19.19
C LEU A 344 -1.05 -24.39 18.42
N LYS A 345 -2.04 -25.20 18.82
CA LYS A 345 -3.31 -25.33 18.09
C LYS A 345 -4.31 -24.24 18.45
N GLU A 346 -4.51 -24.07 19.75
CA GLU A 346 -5.49 -23.18 20.36
C GLU A 346 -4.80 -22.40 21.47
N VAL A 347 -5.06 -21.09 21.52
CA VAL A 347 -4.58 -20.22 22.60
C VAL A 347 -5.49 -19.01 22.74
N ASP A 348 -5.99 -18.79 23.95
CA ASP A 348 -6.66 -17.54 24.31
C ASP A 348 -5.60 -16.48 24.62
N LYS A 349 -5.73 -15.32 23.97
CA LYS A 349 -4.75 -14.24 24.12
C LYS A 349 -5.42 -12.98 24.64
N THR A 350 -5.06 -12.61 25.87
CA THR A 350 -5.39 -11.32 26.45
C THR A 350 -4.18 -10.40 26.35
N SER A 351 -4.34 -9.22 25.76
CA SER A 351 -3.26 -8.23 25.69
C SER A 351 -3.71 -6.91 26.28
N VAL A 352 -2.76 -6.18 26.89
CA VAL A 352 -2.90 -4.80 27.36
C VAL A 352 -1.75 -3.97 26.82
N VAL A 353 -2.04 -2.75 26.36
CA VAL A 353 -1.03 -1.74 26.03
C VAL A 353 -1.37 -0.43 26.72
N ALA A 354 -0.34 0.20 27.29
CA ALA A 354 -0.39 1.57 27.79
C ALA A 354 0.58 2.43 26.98
N GLU A 355 0.18 3.65 26.65
CA GLU A 355 0.99 4.56 25.84
C GLU A 355 0.87 6.00 26.30
N TYR A 356 1.93 6.76 26.03
CA TYR A 356 1.88 8.22 26.13
C TYR A 356 2.62 8.85 24.95
N GLY A 357 2.33 10.12 24.70
CA GLY A 357 3.20 10.95 23.88
C GLY A 357 2.99 12.42 24.13
N LEU A 358 4.05 13.19 23.90
CA LEU A 358 4.13 14.62 24.11
C LEU A 358 4.85 15.26 22.94
N LYS A 359 4.36 16.42 22.49
CA LYS A 359 5.03 17.27 21.50
C LYS A 359 4.95 18.72 21.89
N TYR A 360 6.06 19.43 21.73
CA TYR A 360 6.15 20.85 22.03
C TYR A 360 7.39 21.48 21.38
N ARG A 361 7.20 22.53 20.58
CA ARG A 361 8.28 23.34 19.99
C ARG A 361 9.39 22.50 19.33
N GLY A 362 9.01 21.50 18.55
CA GLY A 362 9.95 20.62 17.85
C GLY A 362 10.41 19.41 18.68
N PHE A 363 10.26 19.45 20.01
CA PHE A 363 10.45 18.27 20.85
C PHE A 363 9.28 17.30 20.70
N SER A 364 9.59 16.00 20.64
CA SER A 364 8.61 14.93 20.65
C SER A 364 9.12 13.72 21.42
N THR A 365 8.27 13.13 22.25
CA THR A 365 8.53 11.84 22.91
C THR A 365 7.29 10.97 22.94
N SER A 366 7.50 9.66 22.94
CA SER A 366 6.44 8.67 23.05
C SER A 366 6.98 7.38 23.66
N ALA A 367 6.12 6.65 24.36
CA ALA A 367 6.42 5.29 24.79
C ALA A 367 5.18 4.42 24.69
N GLU A 368 5.39 3.12 24.51
CA GLU A 368 4.36 2.09 24.59
C GLU A 368 4.91 0.96 25.46
N ALA A 369 4.08 0.45 26.37
CA ALA A 369 4.37 -0.69 27.22
C ALA A 369 3.29 -1.74 27.02
N TYR A 370 3.72 -2.97 26.79
CA TYR A 370 2.91 -4.11 26.41
C TYR A 370 2.96 -5.19 27.48
N TRP A 371 1.80 -5.80 27.71
CA TRP A 371 1.64 -7.00 28.50
C TRP A 371 0.69 -7.94 27.74
N ARG A 372 1.08 -9.20 27.59
CA ARG A 372 0.29 -10.21 26.89
C ARG A 372 0.29 -11.49 27.71
N ARG A 373 -0.87 -12.10 27.81
CA ARG A 373 -1.09 -13.37 28.50
C ARG A 373 -1.71 -14.36 27.53
N PHE A 374 -1.14 -15.55 27.51
CA PHE A 374 -1.64 -16.71 26.79
C PHE A 374 -2.17 -17.71 27.80
N ASP A 375 -3.40 -18.15 27.57
CA ASP A 375 -4.08 -19.18 28.36
C ASP A 375 -4.55 -20.31 27.43
N ASP A 376 -4.82 -21.47 28.02
CA ASP A 376 -5.39 -22.65 27.35
C ASP A 376 -4.60 -23.13 26.12
N ILE A 377 -3.30 -23.40 26.32
CA ILE A 377 -2.37 -23.79 25.27
C ILE A 377 -2.55 -25.28 24.91
N GLY A 378 -3.12 -25.58 23.74
CA GLY A 378 -3.27 -26.94 23.22
C GLY A 378 -2.14 -27.39 22.27
N SER A 379 -1.77 -28.69 22.26
CA SER A 379 -0.82 -29.30 21.31
C SER A 379 -1.30 -30.64 20.75
N ASP A 380 -0.91 -31.00 19.52
CA ASP A 380 -1.35 -32.24 18.85
C ASP A 380 -0.64 -33.54 19.31
N ASN A 381 0.54 -33.49 19.92
CA ASN A 381 1.38 -34.69 20.15
C ASN A 381 1.74 -35.01 21.61
N SER A 382 1.19 -34.28 22.58
CA SER A 382 1.28 -34.66 23.98
C SER A 382 -0.06 -34.37 24.63
N GLY A 383 -0.67 -35.41 25.22
CA GLY A 383 -1.88 -35.24 26.00
C GLY A 383 -1.67 -34.10 26.98
N SER A 384 -2.43 -33.02 26.78
CA SER A 384 -2.36 -31.76 27.51
C SER A 384 -0.92 -31.42 27.96
N VAL A 385 -0.16 -30.70 27.12
CA VAL A 385 0.85 -29.79 27.66
C VAL A 385 0.08 -28.96 28.68
N GLY A 386 0.42 -29.10 29.96
CA GLY A 386 -0.42 -28.60 31.05
C GLY A 386 -0.84 -27.15 30.82
N SER A 387 -1.93 -26.73 31.48
CA SER A 387 -2.55 -25.40 31.42
C SER A 387 -1.60 -24.27 31.88
N GLY A 388 -0.48 -24.11 31.18
CA GLY A 388 0.57 -23.16 31.48
C GLY A 388 0.15 -21.80 30.95
N THR A 389 0.15 -20.81 31.83
CA THR A 389 0.01 -19.42 31.42
C THR A 389 1.38 -18.91 30.99
N ILE A 390 1.49 -18.38 29.77
CA ILE A 390 2.69 -17.66 29.30
C ILE A 390 2.40 -16.17 29.37
N ILE A 391 3.37 -15.39 29.89
CA ILE A 391 3.25 -13.94 29.99
C ILE A 391 4.44 -13.29 29.31
N ASP A 392 4.13 -12.46 28.32
CA ASP A 392 5.12 -11.67 27.59
C ASP A 392 4.98 -10.20 27.94
N ARG A 393 6.11 -9.50 27.98
CA ARG A 393 6.18 -8.07 28.26
C ARG A 393 7.19 -7.43 27.35
N GLY A 394 6.90 -6.21 26.94
CA GLY A 394 7.82 -5.42 26.13
C GLY A 394 7.51 -3.95 26.28
N PHE A 395 8.47 -3.10 25.95
CA PHE A 395 8.24 -1.68 25.87
C PHE A 395 9.18 -1.04 24.86
N PHE A 396 8.91 0.20 24.49
CA PHE A 396 9.90 1.07 23.89
C PHE A 396 9.69 2.50 24.35
N VAL A 397 10.76 3.29 24.29
CA VAL A 397 10.70 4.75 24.45
C VAL A 397 11.39 5.38 23.26
N GLN A 398 10.80 6.44 22.73
CA GLN A 398 11.32 7.20 21.61
C GLN A 398 11.30 8.70 21.95
N GLY A 399 12.35 9.41 21.56
CA GLY A 399 12.47 10.85 21.75
C GLY A 399 13.20 11.48 20.56
N GLY A 400 12.83 12.71 20.21
CA GLY A 400 13.46 13.45 19.12
C GLY A 400 13.21 14.94 19.24
N TYR A 401 14.05 15.72 18.57
CA TYR A 401 13.94 17.17 18.49
C TYR A 401 14.15 17.65 17.06
N PHE A 402 13.19 18.39 16.52
CA PHE A 402 13.26 18.95 15.17
C PHE A 402 13.95 20.33 15.22
N ILE A 403 15.21 20.37 14.79
CA ILE A 403 16.10 21.54 14.95
C ILE A 403 15.69 22.72 14.05
N MET A 404 15.04 22.47 12.91
CA MET A 404 14.60 23.51 11.98
C MET A 404 13.08 23.74 12.06
N PRO A 405 12.60 24.81 12.70
CA PRO A 405 11.18 24.98 13.01
C PRO A 405 10.27 25.23 11.78
N LYS A 406 10.84 25.49 10.59
CA LYS A 406 10.07 25.78 9.36
C LYS A 406 10.70 25.10 8.14
N LYS A 407 9.84 24.54 7.28
CA LYS A 407 10.17 24.13 5.91
C LYS A 407 9.89 25.25 4.93
#